data_AF-A0A9Q2XIM4-F1
#
_entry.id   AF-A0A9Q2XIM4-F1
#
_cell.length_a   1.000
_cell.length_b   1.000
_cell.length_c   1.000
_cell.angle_alpha   90.00
_cell.angle_beta   90.00
_cell.angle_gamma   90.00
#
_symmetry.space_group_name_H-M   'P 1'
#
loop_
_entity.id
_entity.type
_entity.pdbx_description
1 polymer ?
#
loop_
_entity_poly.entity_id
_entity_poly.type
_entity_poly.pdbx_seq_one_letter_code
_entity_poly.pdbx_strand_id
1 'polypeptide(L)'
;MDSYLNSIFEQLFEAAAQSRAQDDQWIVIDCACKHLEVLDTFDYDAVLARVLKLIETYPELDYGGPGPFGSWLERKPVKAYEHALLESLARQPSTQVLGWLDRTLRIDDAEREAQKLLPKEQFAHLLEQVIAHPLAPEDCIDFARFCQQDD
;
A
#
# COMPACT_ATOMS: atom_id res chain seq x y z
N MET A 1 22.49 -10.58 -4.30
CA MET A 1 21.01 -10.55 -4.22
C MET A 1 20.49 -9.12 -4.35
N ASP A 2 21.00 -8.17 -3.56
CA ASP A 2 20.54 -6.76 -3.60
C ASP A 2 20.58 -6.11 -5.00
N SER A 3 21.59 -6.41 -5.82
CA SER A 3 21.66 -5.87 -7.19
C SER A 3 20.50 -6.30 -8.08
N TYR A 4 19.94 -7.50 -7.87
CA TYR A 4 18.82 -7.98 -8.68
C TYR A 4 17.50 -7.39 -8.19
N LEU A 5 17.31 -7.29 -6.87
CA LEU A 5 16.18 -6.58 -6.28
C LEU A 5 16.13 -5.12 -6.73
N ASN A 6 17.28 -4.43 -6.75
CA ASN A 6 17.36 -3.07 -7.25
C ASN A 6 16.94 -2.99 -8.73
N SER A 7 17.39 -3.91 -9.58
CA SER A 7 16.99 -3.95 -11.00
C SER A 7 15.49 -4.18 -11.21
N ILE A 8 14.85 -5.00 -10.35
CA ILE A 8 13.39 -5.18 -10.38
C ILE A 8 12.69 -3.86 -10.05
N PHE A 9 13.13 -3.19 -8.98
CA PHE A 9 12.51 -1.92 -8.60
C PHE A 9 12.80 -0.79 -9.59
N GLU A 10 13.96 -0.74 -10.22
CA GLU A 10 14.24 0.18 -11.34
C GLU A 10 13.19 0.00 -12.47
N GLN A 11 12.88 -1.24 -12.84
CA GLN A 11 11.84 -1.54 -13.83
C GLN A 11 10.43 -1.15 -13.36
N LEU A 12 10.12 -1.33 -12.07
CA LEU A 12 8.84 -0.92 -11.50
C LEU A 12 8.68 0.60 -11.46
N PHE A 13 9.74 1.34 -11.10
CA PHE A 13 9.75 2.80 -11.12
C PHE A 13 9.61 3.35 -12.55
N GLU A 14 10.25 2.71 -13.53
CA GLU A 14 10.09 3.05 -14.94
C GLU A 14 8.66 2.74 -15.43
N ALA A 15 8.11 1.58 -15.08
CA ALA A 15 6.75 1.20 -15.43
C ALA A 15 5.72 2.13 -14.79
N ALA A 16 5.92 2.57 -13.54
CA ALA A 16 5.06 3.56 -12.88
C ALA A 16 5.14 4.93 -13.56
N ALA A 17 6.34 5.39 -13.92
CA ALA A 17 6.51 6.63 -14.68
C ALA A 17 5.80 6.57 -16.04
N GLN A 18 5.90 5.43 -16.74
CA GLN A 18 5.23 5.18 -18.02
C GLN A 18 3.71 5.09 -17.87
N SER A 19 3.22 4.40 -16.83
CA SER A 19 1.81 4.32 -16.47
C SER A 19 1.21 5.71 -16.29
N ARG A 20 1.87 6.56 -15.49
CA ARG A 20 1.46 7.96 -15.29
C ARG A 20 1.48 8.76 -16.59
N ALA A 21 2.51 8.60 -17.41
CA ALA A 21 2.66 9.37 -18.65
C ALA A 21 1.62 8.98 -19.72
N GLN A 22 1.15 7.74 -19.69
CA GLN A 22 0.21 7.18 -20.67
C GLN A 22 -1.22 7.07 -20.16
N ASP A 23 -1.45 7.36 -18.88
CA ASP A 23 -2.72 7.13 -18.19
C ASP A 23 -3.19 5.66 -18.31
N ASP A 24 -2.24 4.73 -18.17
CA ASP A 24 -2.46 3.29 -18.30
C ASP A 24 -1.88 2.50 -17.12
N GLN A 25 -2.75 2.23 -16.16
CA GLN A 25 -2.43 1.44 -14.96
C GLN A 25 -1.92 0.03 -15.26
N TRP A 26 -2.30 -0.58 -16.39
CA TRP A 26 -1.90 -1.95 -16.70
C TRP A 26 -0.38 -2.09 -16.87
N ILE A 27 0.31 -1.03 -17.28
CA ILE A 27 1.77 -1.02 -17.44
C ILE A 27 2.48 -1.39 -16.12
N VAL A 28 2.10 -0.75 -15.02
CA VAL A 28 2.73 -1.01 -13.72
C VAL A 28 2.21 -2.29 -13.07
N ILE A 29 0.93 -2.63 -13.27
CA ILE A 29 0.31 -3.86 -12.77
C ILE A 29 0.96 -5.09 -13.42
N ASP A 30 1.10 -5.11 -14.75
CA ASP A 30 1.72 -6.22 -15.49
C ASP A 30 3.19 -6.39 -15.10
N CYS A 31 3.90 -5.27 -14.90
CA CYS A 31 5.29 -5.30 -14.45
C CYS A 31 5.40 -5.90 -13.03
N ALA A 32 4.51 -5.52 -12.11
CA ALA A 32 4.45 -6.09 -10.77
C ALA A 32 4.10 -7.59 -10.80
N CYS A 33 3.10 -8.00 -11.58
CA CYS A 33 2.74 -9.41 -11.77
C CYS A 33 3.91 -10.25 -12.30
N LYS A 34 4.65 -9.74 -13.28
CA LYS A 34 5.82 -10.42 -13.87
C LYS A 34 6.91 -10.72 -12.83
N HIS A 35 7.11 -9.85 -11.85
CA HIS A 35 8.19 -9.95 -10.87
C HIS A 35 7.76 -10.55 -9.53
N LEU A 36 6.46 -10.79 -9.31
CA LEU A 36 5.92 -11.13 -7.99
C LEU A 36 6.53 -12.40 -7.38
N GLU A 37 6.66 -13.47 -8.16
CA GLU A 37 7.27 -14.73 -7.71
C GLU A 37 8.75 -14.56 -7.34
N VAL A 38 9.45 -13.67 -8.03
CA VAL A 38 10.86 -13.38 -7.77
C VAL A 38 11.00 -12.55 -6.48
N LEU A 39 10.09 -11.60 -6.25
CA LEU A 39 10.04 -10.81 -5.03
C LEU A 39 9.88 -11.67 -3.77
N ASP A 40 9.16 -12.80 -3.85
CA ASP A 40 9.02 -13.76 -2.73
C ASP A 40 10.33 -14.40 -2.27
N THR A 41 11.36 -14.39 -3.11
CA THR A 41 12.67 -14.97 -2.78
C THR A 41 13.55 -14.03 -1.97
N PHE A 42 13.14 -12.78 -1.81
CA PHE A 42 13.86 -11.76 -1.05
C PHE A 42 13.29 -11.59 0.37
N ASP A 43 14.05 -10.86 1.19
CA ASP A 43 13.60 -10.47 2.52
C ASP A 43 12.33 -9.60 2.44
N TYR A 44 11.31 -9.96 3.22
CA TYR A 44 10.00 -9.34 3.14
C TYR A 44 10.03 -7.86 3.48
N ASP A 45 10.74 -7.48 4.54
CA ASP A 45 10.82 -6.08 4.98
C ASP A 45 11.56 -5.23 3.96
N ALA A 46 12.63 -5.77 3.35
CA ALA A 46 13.38 -5.12 2.29
C ALA A 46 12.56 -4.92 0.99
N VAL A 47 11.63 -5.82 0.68
CA VAL A 47 10.70 -5.67 -0.45
C VAL A 47 9.60 -4.68 -0.09
N LEU A 48 8.97 -4.82 1.09
CA LEU A 48 7.88 -3.96 1.56
C LEU A 48 8.31 -2.50 1.57
N ALA A 49 9.49 -2.19 2.12
CA ALA A 49 10.02 -0.84 2.13
C ALA A 49 10.14 -0.23 0.71
N ARG A 50 10.50 -1.04 -0.29
CA ARG A 50 10.63 -0.57 -1.68
C ARG A 50 9.28 -0.47 -2.39
N VAL A 51 8.33 -1.36 -2.11
CA VAL A 51 6.94 -1.26 -2.59
C VAL A 51 6.30 0.03 -2.07
N LEU A 52 6.41 0.28 -0.76
CA LEU A 52 5.90 1.52 -0.17
C LEU A 52 6.59 2.74 -0.77
N LYS A 53 7.91 2.70 -0.97
CA LYS A 53 8.62 3.81 -1.63
C LYS A 53 8.13 4.08 -3.05
N LEU A 54 7.79 3.05 -3.82
CA LEU A 54 7.21 3.18 -5.15
C LEU A 54 5.86 3.90 -5.10
N ILE A 55 4.96 3.45 -4.21
CA ILE A 55 3.63 4.03 -4.05
C ILE A 55 3.71 5.46 -3.51
N GLU A 56 4.59 5.73 -2.55
CA GLU A 56 4.85 7.09 -2.06
C GLU A 56 5.41 8.02 -3.16
N THR A 57 5.98 7.48 -4.23
CA THR A 57 6.49 8.28 -5.36
C THR A 57 5.40 8.56 -6.39
N TYR A 58 4.44 7.65 -6.55
CA TYR A 58 3.30 7.78 -7.47
C TYR A 58 1.98 7.44 -6.76
N PRO A 59 1.59 8.22 -5.74
CA PRO A 59 0.45 7.91 -4.87
C PRO A 59 -0.90 7.95 -5.58
N GLU A 60 -0.96 8.59 -6.75
CA GLU A 60 -2.14 8.69 -7.62
C GLU A 60 -2.38 7.47 -8.50
N LEU A 61 -1.40 6.56 -8.62
CA LEU A 61 -1.54 5.40 -9.49
C LEU A 61 -2.34 4.29 -8.81
N ASP A 62 -3.20 3.64 -9.60
CA ASP A 62 -3.83 2.38 -9.23
C ASP A 62 -2.84 1.22 -9.51
N TYR A 63 -2.47 0.49 -8.47
CA TYR A 63 -1.62 -0.71 -8.56
C TYR A 63 -2.45 -2.00 -8.51
N GLY A 64 -3.78 -1.88 -8.68
CA GLY A 64 -4.78 -2.91 -8.49
C GLY A 64 -5.24 -2.99 -7.03
N GLY A 65 -6.55 -3.09 -6.81
CA GLY A 65 -7.16 -3.34 -5.50
C GLY A 65 -7.67 -4.78 -5.35
N PRO A 66 -7.04 -5.67 -4.55
CA PRO A 66 -5.78 -5.48 -3.80
C PRO A 66 -4.51 -5.57 -4.66
N GLY A 67 -4.63 -6.06 -5.90
CA GLY A 67 -3.54 -6.08 -6.88
C GLY A 67 -2.43 -7.09 -6.56
N PRO A 68 -1.36 -7.13 -7.39
CA PRO A 68 -0.18 -7.95 -7.15
C PRO A 68 0.45 -7.66 -5.79
N PHE A 69 0.65 -6.39 -5.44
CA PHE A 69 1.30 -6.02 -4.18
C PHE A 69 0.45 -6.32 -2.95
N GLY A 70 -0.87 -6.08 -2.98
CA GLY A 70 -1.73 -6.46 -1.85
C GLY A 70 -1.82 -7.97 -1.68
N SER A 71 -1.90 -8.73 -2.77
CA SER A 71 -1.88 -10.20 -2.72
C SER A 71 -0.57 -10.75 -2.16
N TRP A 72 0.56 -10.08 -2.42
CA TRP A 72 1.85 -10.40 -1.84
C TRP A 72 1.96 -9.99 -0.37
N LEU A 73 1.46 -8.80 -0.02
CA LEU A 73 1.41 -8.26 1.35
C LEU A 73 0.65 -9.19 2.29
N GLU A 74 -0.55 -9.63 1.88
CA GLU A 74 -1.48 -10.47 2.64
C GLU A 74 -0.95 -11.91 2.91
N ARG A 75 0.21 -12.29 2.36
CA ARG A 75 0.86 -13.58 2.67
C ARG A 75 1.52 -13.62 4.05
N LYS A 76 1.68 -12.48 4.70
CA LYS A 76 2.19 -12.37 6.08
C LYS A 76 1.06 -11.96 7.02
N PRO A 77 1.17 -12.30 8.32
CA PRO A 77 0.26 -11.76 9.34
C PRO A 77 0.28 -10.23 9.34
N VAL A 78 -0.86 -9.60 9.63
CA VAL A 78 -1.02 -8.14 9.56
C VAL A 78 -0.03 -7.38 10.42
N LYS A 79 0.32 -7.91 11.60
CA LYS A 79 1.35 -7.33 12.47
C LYS A 79 2.73 -7.18 11.81
N ALA A 80 3.00 -7.91 10.72
CA ALA A 80 4.27 -7.82 10.00
C ALA A 80 4.36 -6.58 9.12
N TYR A 81 3.23 -5.95 8.76
CA TYR A 81 3.22 -4.83 7.82
C TYR A 81 2.39 -3.62 8.25
N GLU A 82 1.43 -3.74 9.17
CA GLU A 82 0.52 -2.64 9.55
C GLU A 82 1.26 -1.36 9.92
N HIS A 83 2.30 -1.48 10.75
CA HIS A 83 3.11 -0.34 11.15
C HIS A 83 3.76 0.36 9.94
N ALA A 84 4.29 -0.40 8.98
CA ALA A 84 4.89 0.16 7.78
C ALA A 84 3.85 0.88 6.89
N LEU A 85 2.61 0.37 6.83
CA LEU A 85 1.51 1.04 6.13
C LEU A 85 1.16 2.38 6.79
N LEU A 86 1.04 2.40 8.12
CA LEU A 86 0.75 3.62 8.89
C LEU A 86 1.83 4.68 8.69
N GLU A 87 3.10 4.29 8.77
CA GLU A 87 4.21 5.21 8.52
C GLU A 87 4.24 5.71 7.07
N SER A 88 3.85 4.88 6.11
CA SER A 88 3.77 5.28 4.70
C SER A 88 2.68 6.33 4.49
N LEU A 89 1.47 6.12 5.04
CA LEU A 89 0.38 7.10 4.98
C LEU A 89 0.77 8.43 5.64
N ALA A 90 1.52 8.39 6.75
CA ALA A 90 2.00 9.60 7.41
C ALA A 90 3.02 10.38 6.58
N ARG A 91 3.78 9.72 5.68
CA ARG A 91 4.73 10.38 4.76
C ARG A 91 4.04 10.88 3.50
N GLN A 92 3.22 10.04 2.89
CA GLN A 92 2.52 10.29 1.64
C GLN A 92 1.28 9.38 1.56
N PRO A 93 0.08 9.93 1.82
CA PRO A 93 -1.16 9.18 1.67
C PRO A 93 -1.36 8.69 0.24
N SER A 94 -1.92 7.49 0.10
CA SER A 94 -2.35 6.91 -1.17
C SER A 94 -3.58 6.02 -0.96
N THR A 95 -4.44 5.97 -1.96
CA THR A 95 -5.63 5.11 -1.97
C THR A 95 -5.24 3.65 -1.80
N GLN A 96 -4.14 3.23 -2.44
CA GLN A 96 -3.64 1.86 -2.37
C GLN A 96 -3.30 1.41 -0.94
N VAL A 97 -2.50 2.20 -0.22
CA VAL A 97 -2.06 1.84 1.15
C VAL A 97 -3.23 1.95 2.12
N LEU A 98 -4.07 2.98 1.99
CA LEU A 98 -5.26 3.12 2.83
C LEU A 98 -6.23 1.96 2.63
N GLY A 99 -6.45 1.54 1.38
CA GLY A 99 -7.27 0.38 1.06
C GLY A 99 -6.73 -0.93 1.63
N TRP A 100 -5.40 -1.12 1.67
CA TRP A 100 -4.83 -2.30 2.35
C TRP A 100 -5.07 -2.27 3.85
N LEU A 101 -4.94 -1.10 4.49
CA LEU A 101 -5.16 -0.94 5.92
C LEU A 101 -6.64 -1.11 6.30
N ASP A 102 -7.56 -0.53 5.53
CA ASP A 102 -9.01 -0.68 5.67
C ASP A 102 -9.42 -2.18 5.66
N ARG A 103 -8.85 -2.95 4.73
CA ARG A 103 -9.12 -4.40 4.66
C ARG A 103 -8.73 -5.15 5.92
N THR A 104 -7.74 -4.68 6.67
CA THR A 104 -7.35 -5.30 7.94
C THR A 104 -8.43 -5.16 9.00
N LEU A 105 -9.32 -4.18 8.92
CA LEU A 105 -10.41 -3.96 9.90
C LEU A 105 -11.41 -5.12 9.95
N ARG A 106 -11.39 -5.99 8.94
CA ARG A 106 -12.17 -7.24 8.88
C ARG A 106 -11.69 -8.32 9.86
N ILE A 107 -10.50 -8.16 10.43
CA ILE A 107 -9.99 -9.01 11.51
C ILE A 107 -10.86 -8.79 12.75
N ASP A 108 -11.18 -9.87 13.47
CA ASP A 108 -11.99 -9.76 14.69
C ASP A 108 -11.25 -8.99 15.79
N ASP A 109 -12.01 -8.34 16.68
CA ASP A 109 -11.44 -7.43 17.67
C ASP A 109 -10.51 -8.15 18.66
N ALA A 110 -10.79 -9.42 18.98
CA ALA A 110 -9.95 -10.19 19.88
C ALA A 110 -8.60 -10.55 19.24
N GLU A 111 -8.59 -10.94 17.96
CA GLU A 111 -7.37 -11.16 17.20
C GLU A 111 -6.60 -9.84 17.00
N ARG A 112 -7.30 -8.74 16.74
CA ARG A 112 -6.72 -7.39 16.59
C ARG A 112 -5.99 -6.96 17.87
N GLU A 113 -6.64 -7.10 19.03
CA GLU A 113 -6.03 -6.83 20.34
C GLU A 113 -4.84 -7.76 20.62
N ALA A 114 -4.97 -9.05 20.35
CA ALA A 114 -3.90 -10.02 20.57
C ALA A 114 -2.65 -9.72 19.72
N GLN A 115 -2.85 -9.22 18.50
CA GLN A 115 -1.78 -8.80 17.60
C GLN A 115 -1.28 -7.37 17.86
N LYS A 116 -1.91 -6.62 18.77
CA LYS A 116 -1.61 -5.21 19.10
C LYS A 116 -1.66 -4.29 17.87
N LEU A 117 -2.63 -4.53 17.02
CA LEU A 117 -2.85 -3.75 15.82
C LEU A 117 -3.60 -2.45 16.14
N LEU A 118 -3.68 -1.52 15.18
CA LEU A 118 -4.41 -0.26 15.34
C LEU A 118 -5.87 -0.53 15.73
N PRO A 119 -6.37 -0.01 16.87
CA PRO A 119 -7.77 -0.16 17.23
C PRO A 119 -8.70 0.50 16.20
N LYS A 120 -9.90 -0.06 16.01
CA LYS A 120 -10.88 0.49 15.06
C LYS A 120 -11.23 1.94 15.39
N GLU A 121 -11.30 2.30 16.68
CA GLU A 121 -11.59 3.69 17.07
C GLU A 121 -10.47 4.66 16.68
N GLN A 122 -9.22 4.17 16.60
CA GLN A 122 -8.09 4.98 16.16
C GLN A 122 -8.00 5.06 14.62
N PHE A 123 -8.64 4.13 13.90
CA PHE A 123 -8.73 4.19 12.45
C PHE A 123 -9.52 5.41 11.98
N ALA A 124 -10.62 5.78 12.65
CA ALA A 124 -11.36 7.00 12.34
C ALA A 124 -10.46 8.26 12.42
N HIS A 125 -9.59 8.34 13.43
CA HIS A 125 -8.63 9.45 13.55
C HIS A 125 -7.58 9.42 12.44
N LEU A 126 -7.12 8.24 12.02
CA LEU A 126 -6.23 8.11 10.87
C LEU A 126 -6.90 8.64 9.59
N LEU A 127 -8.18 8.34 9.37
CA LEU A 127 -8.92 8.87 8.21
C LEU A 127 -8.97 10.40 8.22
N GLU A 128 -9.21 11.02 9.39
CA GLU A 128 -9.16 12.48 9.53
C GLU A 128 -7.76 13.03 9.19
N GLN A 129 -6.70 12.36 9.63
CA GLN A 129 -5.32 12.76 9.33
C GLN A 129 -5.03 12.66 7.82
N VAL A 130 -5.50 11.61 7.15
CA VAL A 130 -5.37 11.45 5.68
C VAL A 130 -6.12 12.56 4.95
N ILE A 131 -7.37 12.84 5.33
CA ILE A 131 -8.21 13.89 4.71
C ILE A 131 -7.57 15.28 4.86
N ALA A 132 -6.94 15.55 6.01
CA ALA A 132 -6.29 16.83 6.28
C ALA A 132 -4.85 16.92 5.73
N HIS A 133 -4.30 15.83 5.18
CA HIS A 133 -2.90 15.77 4.79
C HIS A 133 -2.64 16.61 3.53
N PRO A 134 -1.66 17.53 3.53
CA PRO A 134 -1.45 18.48 2.43
C PRO A 134 -0.99 17.85 1.11
N LEU A 135 -0.48 16.61 1.17
CA LEU A 135 -0.02 15.85 -0.01
C LEU A 135 -0.99 14.75 -0.44
N ALA A 136 -2.13 14.56 0.25
CA ALA A 136 -3.07 13.51 -0.11
C ALA A 136 -3.67 13.75 -1.51
N PRO A 137 -3.60 12.75 -2.42
CA PRO A 137 -4.34 12.79 -3.67
C PRO A 137 -5.86 12.89 -3.45
N GLU A 138 -6.59 13.48 -4.41
CA GLU A 138 -8.03 13.69 -4.31
C GLU A 138 -8.81 12.36 -4.16
N ASP A 139 -8.44 11.34 -4.94
CA ASP A 139 -9.00 10.00 -4.85
C ASP A 139 -8.76 9.34 -3.49
N CYS A 140 -7.60 9.59 -2.88
CA CYS A 140 -7.28 9.10 -1.53
C CYS A 140 -8.14 9.79 -0.46
N ILE A 141 -8.37 11.10 -0.60
CA ILE A 141 -9.27 11.86 0.29
C ILE A 141 -10.70 11.35 0.15
N ASP A 142 -11.17 11.12 -1.07
CA ASP A 142 -12.52 10.64 -1.33
C ASP A 142 -12.71 9.21 -0.83
N PHE A 143 -11.70 8.34 -1.00
CA PHE A 143 -11.72 7.00 -0.41
C PHE A 143 -11.73 7.05 1.13
N ALA A 144 -10.94 7.93 1.74
CA ALA A 144 -10.95 8.10 3.20
C ALA A 144 -12.33 8.55 3.72
N ARG A 145 -13.00 9.47 3.03
CA ARG A 145 -14.38 9.90 3.35
C ARG A 145 -15.39 8.78 3.15
N PHE A 146 -15.21 7.94 2.14
CA PHE A 146 -16.04 6.76 1.92
C PHE A 146 -15.91 5.78 3.09
N CYS A 147 -14.69 5.45 3.52
CA CYS A 147 -14.44 4.60 4.69
C CYS A 147 -15.10 5.15 5.98
N GLN A 148 -15.15 6.47 6.18
CA GLN A 148 -15.82 7.06 7.34
C GLN A 148 -17.34 6.87 7.36
N GLN A 149 -17.97 6.61 6.21
CA GLN A 149 -19.42 6.47 6.07
C GLN A 149 -19.91 5.02 6.16
N ASP A 150 -18.99 4.06 6.04
CA ASP A 150 -19.28 2.62 6.05
C ASP A 150 -19.21 1.99 7.47
N ASP A 151 -18.87 2.78 8.50
CA ASP A 151 -18.96 2.44 9.95
C ASP A 151 -20.32 2.84 10.57
#